data_AF-A0A6C0HBU2-F1
#
_entry.id   AF-A0A6C0HBU2-F1
#
_cell.length_a   1.000
_cell.length_b   1.000
_cell.length_c   1.000
_cell.angle_alpha   90.00
_cell.angle_beta   90.00
_cell.angle_gamma   90.00
#
_symmetry.space_group_name_H-M   'P 1'
#
loop_
_entity.id
_entity.type
_entity.pdbx_description
1 polymer ?
#
loop_
_entity_poly.entity_id
_entity_poly.type
_entity_poly.pdbx_seq_one_letter_code
_entity_poly.pdbx_strand_id
1 'polypeptide(L)'
;MKLRSGTVIITPLIQEKIICKHVKKCSFCKKPGHNITVCNEKKEALIITVLFKFINACETKEDLCDTLQRFTLIKLKLLAKHFKLTRTMQRKNIIINELIPLCIENQTTQWINNYEIIKEILEEHPGYSLTEIVDMKVLEFIRNIHNRNEDAYDTFTNSNWFDRLNFNHQSPTIRRQIYEGYINAFTYTNSVIYNENHNYHWKIEPIITQLYTESELQEIKQCPICYDDTQEINLMHTNCNHTFCNTCITTHLDTERNKGQPQCPMCRSIITTMNIKSIILFEEFSNRYNV
;
A
#
# COMPACT_ATOMS: atom_id res chain seq x y z
N MET A 1 -50.57 -41.95 64.48
CA MET A 1 -51.21 -42.34 63.20
C MET A 1 -50.48 -41.66 62.06
N LYS A 2 -50.18 -42.40 61.00
CA LYS A 2 -49.20 -42.12 59.94
C LYS A 2 -49.52 -40.85 59.12
N LEU A 3 -48.58 -39.91 59.05
CA LEU A 3 -48.53 -38.88 58.00
C LEU A 3 -47.79 -39.46 56.79
N ARG A 4 -48.41 -39.39 55.60
CA ARG A 4 -47.88 -39.91 54.34
C ARG A 4 -46.82 -38.96 53.78
N SER A 5 -45.67 -39.50 53.39
CA SER A 5 -44.59 -38.82 52.69
C SER A 5 -44.99 -38.50 51.25
N GLY A 6 -45.00 -37.22 50.88
CA GLY A 6 -45.02 -36.78 49.49
C GLY A 6 -43.59 -36.66 48.97
N THR A 7 -43.24 -37.47 47.97
CA THR A 7 -41.96 -37.40 47.27
C THR A 7 -42.05 -36.31 46.21
N VAL A 8 -41.27 -35.23 46.38
CA VAL A 8 -41.09 -34.18 45.36
C VAL A 8 -40.05 -34.69 44.35
N ILE A 9 -40.47 -34.89 43.10
CA ILE A 9 -39.57 -35.19 41.99
C ILE A 9 -38.97 -33.86 41.51
N ILE A 10 -37.69 -33.66 41.76
CA ILE A 10 -36.92 -32.54 41.19
C ILE A 10 -36.43 -32.98 39.81
N THR A 11 -37.01 -32.41 38.75
CA THR A 11 -36.46 -32.50 37.39
C THR A 11 -35.12 -31.76 37.31
N PRO A 12 -34.07 -32.33 36.66
CA PRO A 12 -32.78 -31.67 36.57
C PRO A 12 -32.83 -30.51 35.56
N LEU A 13 -32.30 -29.37 35.99
CA LEU A 13 -32.04 -28.19 35.17
C LEU A 13 -31.19 -28.58 33.95
N ILE A 14 -31.71 -28.26 32.77
CA ILE A 14 -30.98 -28.32 31.50
C ILE A 14 -29.78 -27.36 31.63
N GLN A 15 -28.58 -27.93 31.70
CA GLN A 15 -27.34 -27.17 31.57
C GLN A 15 -27.26 -26.63 30.15
N GLU A 16 -27.55 -25.34 29.98
CA GLU A 16 -27.21 -24.61 28.77
C GLU A 16 -25.69 -24.66 28.59
N LYS A 17 -25.24 -25.41 27.58
CA LYS A 17 -23.87 -25.35 27.07
C LYS A 17 -23.61 -23.92 26.60
N ILE A 18 -22.92 -23.13 27.42
CA ILE A 18 -22.31 -21.86 27.01
C ILE A 18 -21.26 -22.19 25.94
N ILE A 19 -21.66 -22.13 24.67
CA ILE A 19 -20.73 -22.20 23.55
C ILE A 19 -19.96 -20.88 23.55
N CYS A 20 -18.79 -20.87 24.19
CA CYS A 20 -17.79 -19.81 24.01
C CYS A 20 -17.30 -19.82 22.56
N LYS A 21 -18.07 -19.22 21.65
CA LYS A 21 -17.60 -18.94 20.29
C LYS A 21 -16.42 -17.99 20.42
N HIS A 22 -15.22 -18.51 20.17
CA HIS A 22 -14.00 -17.71 20.12
C HIS A 22 -14.19 -16.64 19.04
N VAL A 23 -14.42 -15.39 19.46
CA VAL A 23 -14.63 -14.29 18.51
C VAL A 23 -13.30 -14.06 17.80
N LYS A 24 -13.28 -14.30 16.48
CA LYS A 24 -12.08 -14.07 15.66
C LYS A 24 -11.66 -12.60 15.83
N LYS A 25 -10.39 -12.41 16.23
CA LYS A 25 -9.76 -11.09 16.38
C LYS A 25 -9.01 -10.74 15.10
N CYS A 26 -8.98 -9.45 14.75
CA CYS A 26 -8.17 -8.96 13.65
C CYS A 26 -6.69 -9.31 13.86
N SER A 27 -6.02 -9.86 12.85
CA SER A 27 -4.61 -10.25 12.97
C SER A 27 -3.67 -9.05 13.15
N PHE A 28 -4.08 -7.86 12.73
CA PHE A 28 -3.34 -6.61 12.90
C PHE A 28 -3.57 -5.97 14.29
N CYS A 29 -4.75 -5.41 14.55
CA CYS A 29 -5.02 -4.65 15.78
C CYS A 29 -5.47 -5.49 16.99
N LYS A 30 -5.66 -6.81 16.81
CA LYS A 30 -6.12 -7.75 17.85
C LYS A 30 -7.50 -7.47 18.47
N LYS A 31 -8.28 -6.54 17.91
CA LYS A 31 -9.67 -6.27 18.32
C LYS A 31 -10.66 -7.26 17.66
N PRO A 32 -11.71 -7.72 18.35
CA PRO A 32 -12.75 -8.58 17.78
C PRO A 32 -13.65 -7.81 16.79
N GLY A 33 -14.41 -8.54 15.99
CA GLY A 33 -15.51 -7.98 15.18
C GLY A 33 -15.14 -7.50 13.78
N HIS A 34 -13.88 -7.60 13.36
CA HIS A 34 -13.44 -7.32 11.99
C HIS A 34 -12.17 -8.13 11.64
N ASN A 35 -11.87 -8.27 10.34
CA ASN A 35 -10.65 -8.92 9.86
C ASN A 35 -9.61 -7.88 9.39
N ILE A 36 -8.43 -8.34 8.95
CA ILE A 36 -7.35 -7.44 8.51
C ILE A 36 -7.71 -6.61 7.26
N THR A 37 -8.63 -7.06 6.40
CA THR A 37 -8.98 -6.35 5.16
C THR A 37 -9.87 -5.14 5.42
N VAL A 38 -10.67 -5.17 6.49
CA VAL A 38 -11.53 -4.05 6.93
C VAL A 38 -11.01 -3.33 8.19
N CYS A 39 -9.74 -3.53 8.55
CA CYS A 39 -9.15 -2.92 9.73
C CYS A 39 -8.81 -1.43 9.52
N ASN A 40 -9.51 -0.55 10.24
CA ASN A 40 -9.23 0.88 10.20
C ASN A 40 -7.82 1.23 10.68
N GLU A 41 -7.28 0.53 11.69
CA GLU A 41 -5.90 0.80 12.16
C GLU A 41 -4.85 0.46 11.09
N LYS A 42 -5.07 -0.58 10.29
CA LYS A 42 -4.18 -0.91 9.16
C LYS A 42 -4.26 0.18 8.08
N LYS A 43 -5.46 0.65 7.74
CA LYS A 43 -5.67 1.74 6.78
C LYS A 43 -5.01 3.04 7.27
N GLU A 44 -5.20 3.39 8.54
CA GLU A 44 -4.56 4.54 9.18
C GLU A 44 -3.03 4.44 9.12
N ALA A 45 -2.46 3.28 9.46
CA ALA A 45 -1.02 3.04 9.40
C ALA A 45 -0.47 3.22 7.98
N LEU A 46 -1.12 2.64 6.97
CA LEU A 46 -0.73 2.80 5.57
C LEU A 46 -0.76 4.27 5.13
N ILE A 47 -1.82 5.01 5.49
CA ILE A 47 -1.92 6.44 5.18
C ILE A 47 -0.79 7.20 5.88
N ILE A 48 -0.52 6.94 7.16
CA ILE A 48 0.57 7.57 7.91
C ILE A 48 1.92 7.30 7.23
N THR A 49 2.19 6.06 6.82
CA THR A 49 3.41 5.71 6.07
C THR A 49 3.55 6.53 4.80
N VAL A 50 2.48 6.70 4.02
CA VAL A 50 2.48 7.52 2.81
C VAL A 50 2.72 9.01 3.14
N LEU A 51 2.10 9.54 4.19
CA LEU A 51 2.31 10.93 4.62
C LEU A 51 3.76 11.18 5.03
N PHE A 52 4.39 10.23 5.73
CA PHE A 52 5.80 10.33 6.09
C PHE A 52 6.72 10.28 4.87
N LYS A 53 6.37 9.62 3.77
CA LYS A 53 7.17 9.70 2.52
C LYS A 53 7.26 11.13 1.98
N PHE A 54 6.20 11.92 2.09
CA PHE A 54 6.19 13.33 1.69
C PHE A 54 6.95 14.21 2.69
N ILE A 55 6.71 14.01 3.99
CA ILE A 55 7.41 14.74 5.06
C ILE A 55 8.92 14.52 4.95
N ASN A 56 9.36 13.27 4.83
CA ASN A 56 10.77 12.89 4.73
C ASN A 56 11.44 13.29 3.42
N ALA A 57 10.68 13.75 2.41
CA ALA A 57 11.23 14.32 1.19
C ALA A 57 11.49 15.83 1.29
N CYS A 58 11.09 16.47 2.40
CA CYS A 58 11.32 17.90 2.62
C CYS A 58 12.77 18.13 3.07
N GLU A 59 13.48 19.01 2.38
CA GLU A 59 14.88 19.36 2.70
C GLU A 59 14.96 20.52 3.70
N THR A 60 13.98 21.43 3.65
CA THR A 60 13.92 22.61 4.51
C THR A 60 12.68 22.60 5.41
N LYS A 61 12.71 23.44 6.44
CA LYS A 61 11.54 23.68 7.31
C LYS A 61 10.40 24.32 6.52
N GLU A 62 10.74 25.16 5.56
CA GLU A 62 9.81 25.83 4.65
C GLU A 62 9.10 24.79 3.77
N ASP A 63 9.82 23.85 3.15
CA ASP A 63 9.24 22.76 2.36
C ASP A 63 8.29 21.90 3.18
N LEU A 64 8.67 21.62 4.43
CA LEU A 64 7.84 20.86 5.37
C LEU A 64 6.55 21.63 5.69
N CYS A 65 6.65 22.93 5.96
CA CYS A 65 5.50 23.79 6.22
C CYS A 65 4.55 23.78 5.03
N ASP A 66 5.06 23.99 3.81
CA ASP A 66 4.27 24.00 2.58
C ASP A 66 3.63 22.63 2.29
N THR A 67 4.35 21.54 2.56
CA THR A 67 3.83 20.18 2.44
C THR A 67 2.68 19.91 3.41
N LEU A 68 2.83 20.29 4.68
CA LEU A 68 1.76 20.18 5.68
C LEU A 68 0.57 21.09 5.35
N GLN A 69 0.81 22.28 4.79
CA GLN A 69 -0.26 23.16 4.31
C GLN A 69 -1.07 22.55 3.17
N ARG A 70 -0.46 21.71 2.31
CA ARG A 70 -1.17 20.99 1.24
C ARG A 70 -2.00 19.81 1.76
N PHE A 71 -1.76 19.33 2.98
CA PHE A 71 -2.54 18.24 3.55
C PHE A 71 -3.96 18.68 3.93
N THR A 72 -4.91 17.76 3.74
CA THR A 72 -6.30 17.95 4.20
C THR A 72 -6.34 17.92 5.73
N LEU A 73 -7.37 18.50 6.33
CA LEU A 73 -7.52 18.50 7.79
C LEU A 73 -7.57 17.08 8.37
N ILE A 74 -8.15 16.12 7.64
CA ILE A 74 -8.19 14.70 8.02
C ILE A 74 -6.77 14.11 8.10
N LYS A 75 -5.93 14.35 7.08
CA LYS A 75 -4.53 13.90 7.05
C LYS A 75 -3.73 14.49 8.22
N LEU A 76 -3.92 15.78 8.51
CA LEU A 76 -3.27 16.46 9.63
C LEU A 76 -3.72 15.91 10.99
N LYS A 77 -5.03 15.65 11.17
CA LYS A 77 -5.54 15.02 12.39
C LYS A 77 -5.01 13.60 12.57
N LEU A 78 -4.82 12.87 11.48
CA LEU A 78 -4.25 11.52 11.53
C LEU A 78 -2.78 11.55 11.96
N LEU A 79 -1.98 12.47 11.42
CA LEU A 79 -0.61 12.71 11.89
C LEU A 79 -0.58 13.15 13.35
N ALA A 80 -1.45 14.08 13.74
CA ALA A 80 -1.55 14.53 15.12
C ALA A 80 -1.88 13.36 16.08
N LYS A 81 -2.79 12.47 15.68
CA LYS A 81 -3.10 11.24 16.41
C LYS A 81 -1.88 10.32 16.52
N HIS A 82 -1.09 10.17 15.45
CA HIS A 82 0.14 9.37 15.45
C HIS A 82 1.15 9.87 16.48
N PHE A 83 1.34 11.19 16.54
CA PHE A 83 2.19 11.84 17.54
C PHE A 83 1.53 12.02 18.92
N LYS A 84 0.35 11.41 19.14
CA LYS A 84 -0.40 11.46 20.40
C LYS A 84 -0.77 12.89 20.84
N LEU A 85 -0.97 13.81 19.90
CA LEU A 85 -1.49 15.14 20.17
C LEU A 85 -2.97 15.03 20.55
N THR A 86 -3.30 15.43 21.78
CA THR A 86 -4.64 15.23 22.38
C THR A 86 -5.65 16.32 21.99
N ARG A 87 -5.23 17.41 21.33
CA ARG A 87 -6.04 18.60 21.05
C ARG A 87 -6.54 18.68 19.59
N THR A 88 -7.12 17.60 19.07
CA THR A 88 -7.47 17.44 17.64
C THR A 88 -8.67 18.25 17.12
N MET A 89 -9.25 19.15 17.94
CA MET A 89 -10.33 20.07 17.54
C MET A 89 -9.83 21.44 17.07
N GLN A 90 -8.52 21.65 17.00
CA GLN A 90 -7.93 22.95 16.66
C GLN A 90 -8.01 23.29 15.15
N ARG A 91 -7.85 24.58 14.84
CA ARG A 91 -7.74 25.07 13.44
C ARG A 91 -6.51 24.48 12.75
N LYS A 92 -6.59 24.30 11.43
CA LYS A 92 -5.53 23.72 10.59
C LYS A 92 -4.13 24.28 10.89
N ASN A 93 -3.98 25.60 10.92
CA ASN A 93 -2.67 26.24 11.16
C ASN A 93 -2.08 25.94 12.54
N ILE A 94 -2.93 25.76 13.56
CA ILE A 94 -2.47 25.40 14.90
C ILE A 94 -1.92 23.97 14.90
N ILE A 95 -2.66 23.03 14.28
CA ILE A 95 -2.21 21.64 14.13
C ILE A 95 -0.88 21.58 13.37
N ILE A 96 -0.74 22.36 12.29
CA ILE A 96 0.52 22.44 11.52
C ILE A 96 1.66 22.94 12.40
N ASN A 97 1.47 24.04 13.15
CA ASN A 97 2.49 24.59 14.02
C ASN A 97 2.93 23.61 15.13
N GLU A 98 1.99 22.80 15.66
CA GLU A 98 2.30 21.74 16.63
C GLU A 98 3.01 20.53 15.96
N LEU A 99 2.67 20.21 14.71
CA LEU A 99 3.25 19.08 13.98
C LEU A 99 4.67 19.32 13.46
N ILE A 100 5.00 20.55 13.05
CA ILE A 100 6.33 20.88 12.48
C ILE A 100 7.49 20.39 13.37
N PRO A 101 7.59 20.76 14.67
CA PRO A 101 8.72 20.31 15.50
C PRO A 101 8.77 18.78 15.66
N LEU A 102 7.62 18.12 15.74
CA LEU A 102 7.53 16.66 15.88
C LEU A 102 7.93 15.92 14.60
N CYS A 103 7.59 16.48 13.44
CA CYS A 103 8.03 15.96 12.15
C CYS A 103 9.54 16.12 11.98
N ILE A 104 10.11 17.26 12.37
CA ILE A 104 11.56 17.51 12.35
C ILE A 104 12.30 16.55 13.30
N GLU A 105 11.79 16.37 14.51
CA GLU A 105 12.35 15.42 15.48
C GLU A 105 12.33 13.99 14.91
N ASN A 106 11.19 13.56 14.38
CA ASN A 106 11.08 12.25 13.74
C ASN A 106 12.02 12.08 12.53
N GLN A 107 12.15 13.12 11.70
CA GLN A 107 13.12 13.12 10.59
C GLN A 107 14.55 12.95 11.13
N THR A 108 14.92 13.72 12.14
CA THR A 108 16.24 13.70 12.76
C THR A 108 16.57 12.32 13.37
N THR A 109 15.63 11.73 14.12
CA THR A 109 15.80 10.38 14.69
C THR A 109 16.02 9.34 13.59
N GLN A 110 15.23 9.42 12.51
CA GLN A 110 15.43 8.55 11.37
C GLN A 110 16.81 8.77 10.74
N TRP A 111 17.22 10.02 10.48
CA TRP A 111 18.54 10.32 9.92
C TRP A 111 19.69 9.74 10.74
N ILE A 112 19.63 9.86 12.07
CA ILE A 112 20.62 9.27 12.99
C ILE A 112 20.65 7.74 12.84
N ASN A 113 19.49 7.08 12.87
CA ASN A 113 19.42 5.63 12.70
C ASN A 113 20.00 5.20 11.34
N ASN A 114 19.73 5.97 10.29
CA ASN A 114 20.24 5.71 8.94
C ASN A 114 21.76 5.83 8.89
N TYR A 115 22.32 6.83 9.58
CA TYR A 115 23.76 7.04 9.65
C TYR A 115 24.47 5.88 10.34
N GLU A 116 23.94 5.39 11.47
CA GLU A 116 24.51 4.23 12.18
C GLU A 116 24.48 2.96 11.31
N ILE A 117 23.40 2.75 10.55
CA ILE A 117 23.30 1.64 9.58
C ILE A 117 24.33 1.78 8.46
N ILE A 118 24.47 2.98 7.87
CA ILE A 118 25.49 3.22 6.82
C ILE A 118 26.89 2.95 7.38
N LYS A 119 27.14 3.40 8.61
CA LYS A 119 28.43 3.22 9.26
C LYS A 119 28.74 1.74 9.48
N GLU A 120 27.80 0.95 10.00
CA GLU A 120 27.92 -0.51 10.13
C GLU A 120 28.25 -1.16 8.78
N ILE A 121 27.54 -0.78 7.71
CA ILE A 121 27.77 -1.27 6.35
C ILE A 121 29.18 -0.93 5.83
N LEU A 122 29.65 0.31 6.05
CA LEU A 122 30.98 0.73 5.62
C LEU A 122 32.09 0.04 6.43
N GLU A 123 31.84 -0.27 7.70
CA GLU A 123 32.76 -1.03 8.55
C GLU A 123 32.88 -2.51 8.10
N GLU A 124 31.78 -3.10 7.60
CA GLU A 124 31.78 -4.46 7.02
C GLU A 124 32.51 -4.53 5.65
N HIS A 125 32.63 -3.40 4.95
CA HIS A 125 33.19 -3.31 3.60
C HIS A 125 34.31 -2.25 3.49
N PRO A 126 35.43 -2.45 4.21
CA PRO A 126 36.51 -1.47 4.23
C PRO A 126 37.09 -1.26 2.83
N GLY A 127 37.26 0.01 2.45
CA GLY A 127 37.83 0.41 1.15
C GLY A 127 36.83 0.54 0.01
N TYR A 128 35.54 0.27 0.26
CA TYR A 128 34.46 0.50 -0.71
C TYR A 128 33.59 1.68 -0.28
N SER A 129 33.17 2.50 -1.24
CA SER A 129 32.14 3.51 -1.05
C SER A 129 30.75 2.87 -0.96
N LEU A 130 29.79 3.58 -0.35
CA LEU A 130 28.41 3.10 -0.27
C LEU A 130 27.82 2.74 -1.65
N THR A 131 28.15 3.52 -2.68
CA THR A 131 27.70 3.26 -4.06
C THR A 131 28.27 1.95 -4.60
N GLU A 132 29.58 1.71 -4.44
CA GLU A 132 30.21 0.46 -4.90
C GLU A 132 29.64 -0.76 -4.17
N ILE A 133 29.35 -0.62 -2.87
CA ILE A 133 28.73 -1.68 -2.08
C ILE A 133 27.32 -1.98 -2.60
N VAL A 134 26.50 -0.96 -2.87
CA VAL A 134 25.15 -1.13 -3.43
C VAL A 134 25.22 -1.81 -4.79
N ASP A 135 26.12 -1.38 -5.66
CA ASP A 135 26.33 -1.98 -6.99
C ASP A 135 26.75 -3.46 -6.90
N MET A 136 27.67 -3.79 -5.98
CA MET A 136 28.06 -5.18 -5.74
C MET A 136 26.88 -6.05 -5.32
N LYS A 137 26.03 -5.57 -4.40
CA LYS A 137 24.87 -6.32 -3.91
C LYS A 137 23.77 -6.47 -4.95
N VAL A 138 23.55 -5.44 -5.77
CA VAL A 138 22.66 -5.51 -6.93
C VAL A 138 23.15 -6.56 -7.94
N LEU A 139 24.44 -6.58 -8.25
CA LEU A 139 25.02 -7.57 -9.17
C LEU A 139 24.95 -9.00 -8.63
N GLU A 140 25.16 -9.18 -7.32
CA GLU A 140 24.97 -10.46 -6.62
C GLU A 140 23.52 -10.97 -6.78
N PHE A 141 22.54 -10.09 -6.58
CA PHE A 141 21.13 -10.41 -6.76
C PHE A 141 20.77 -10.79 -8.20
N ILE A 142 21.23 -10.01 -9.18
CA ILE A 142 21.00 -10.28 -10.60
C ILE A 142 21.56 -11.66 -10.98
N ARG A 143 22.75 -12.01 -10.50
CA ARG A 143 23.36 -13.34 -10.71
C ARG A 143 22.52 -14.46 -10.11
N ASN A 144 22.00 -14.27 -8.89
CA ASN A 144 21.16 -15.27 -8.23
C ASN A 144 19.83 -15.50 -8.96
N ILE A 145 19.22 -14.45 -9.51
CA ILE A 145 18.05 -14.56 -10.38
C ILE A 145 18.38 -15.32 -11.67
N HIS A 146 19.50 -14.97 -12.33
CA HIS A 146 19.88 -15.59 -13.60
C HIS A 146 20.14 -17.10 -13.44
N ASN A 147 20.62 -17.51 -12.26
CA ASN A 147 20.83 -18.91 -11.90
C ASN A 147 19.54 -19.66 -11.51
N ARG A 148 18.34 -19.09 -11.74
CA ARG A 148 17.02 -19.68 -11.45
C ARG A 148 16.87 -20.21 -10.03
N ASN A 149 17.47 -19.54 -9.06
CA ASN A 149 17.17 -19.86 -7.67
C ASN A 149 15.79 -19.24 -7.36
N GLU A 150 14.73 -20.04 -7.32
CA GLU A 150 13.35 -19.57 -7.09
C GLU A 150 13.23 -18.82 -5.75
N ASP A 151 14.12 -19.12 -4.79
CA ASP A 151 14.24 -18.44 -3.50
C ASP A 151 15.05 -17.13 -3.57
N ALA A 152 15.59 -16.72 -4.73
CA ALA A 152 16.45 -15.55 -4.84
C ALA A 152 15.72 -14.24 -4.51
N TYR A 153 14.45 -14.13 -4.88
CA TYR A 153 13.62 -12.97 -4.54
C TYR A 153 13.43 -12.89 -3.02
N ASP A 154 12.99 -13.99 -2.40
CA ASP A 154 12.83 -14.08 -0.95
C ASP A 154 14.15 -13.89 -0.21
N THR A 155 15.27 -14.38 -0.75
CA THR A 155 16.61 -14.21 -0.14
C THR A 155 17.09 -12.76 -0.22
N PHE A 156 16.72 -12.01 -1.26
CA PHE A 156 17.09 -10.61 -1.43
C PHE A 156 16.20 -9.67 -0.63
N THR A 157 14.88 -9.88 -0.67
CA THR A 157 13.94 -9.11 0.14
C THR A 157 14.08 -9.42 1.62
N ASN A 158 14.34 -10.67 2.00
CA ASN A 158 14.66 -11.04 3.40
C ASN A 158 16.16 -10.85 3.72
N SER A 159 16.98 -10.34 2.79
CA SER A 159 18.34 -9.96 3.15
C SER A 159 18.22 -8.80 4.12
N ASN A 160 18.64 -9.04 5.36
CA ASN A 160 18.60 -8.10 6.47
C ASN A 160 19.20 -6.74 6.06
N TRP A 161 20.12 -6.75 5.10
CA TRP A 161 20.68 -5.59 4.43
C TRP A 161 19.66 -4.68 3.74
N PHE A 162 18.85 -5.24 2.83
CA PHE A 162 17.95 -4.42 2.01
C PHE A 162 16.86 -3.86 2.88
N ASP A 163 16.30 -4.64 3.80
CA ASP A 163 15.34 -4.14 4.81
C ASP A 163 15.94 -3.05 5.71
N ARG A 164 17.23 -3.14 6.07
CA ARG A 164 17.96 -2.08 6.81
C ARG A 164 18.11 -0.78 5.99
N LEU A 165 18.31 -0.87 4.67
CA LEU A 165 18.42 0.30 3.76
C LEU A 165 17.05 0.87 3.34
N ASN A 166 16.06 0.00 3.07
CA ASN A 166 14.79 0.36 2.44
C ASN A 166 13.83 1.09 3.41
N PHE A 167 14.03 0.91 4.73
CA PHE A 167 13.19 1.57 5.73
C PHE A 167 13.65 2.99 6.10
N ASN A 168 14.86 3.40 5.67
CA ASN A 168 15.64 4.34 6.46
C ASN A 168 16.67 5.12 5.61
N HIS A 169 16.27 5.84 4.55
CA HIS A 169 17.19 6.80 3.90
C HIS A 169 16.56 8.16 3.58
N GLN A 170 17.23 9.22 4.06
CA GLN A 170 16.81 10.62 3.99
C GLN A 170 17.82 11.57 3.32
N SER A 171 18.90 11.08 2.72
CA SER A 171 19.67 11.93 1.80
C SER A 171 18.98 11.86 0.44
N PRO A 172 18.49 12.98 -0.14
CA PRO A 172 17.89 12.98 -1.48
C PRO A 172 18.83 12.38 -2.54
N THR A 173 20.13 12.60 -2.40
CA THR A 173 21.17 12.10 -3.31
C THR A 173 21.42 10.61 -3.13
N ILE A 174 21.58 10.11 -1.89
CA ILE A 174 21.78 8.67 -1.63
C ILE A 174 20.49 7.90 -1.92
N ARG A 175 19.33 8.47 -1.58
CA ARG A 175 18.02 7.93 -1.95
C ARG A 175 17.87 7.86 -3.46
N ARG A 176 18.27 8.90 -4.19
CA ARG A 176 18.27 8.89 -5.65
C ARG A 176 19.22 7.84 -6.20
N GLN A 177 20.42 7.69 -5.65
CA GLN A 177 21.38 6.68 -6.10
C GLN A 177 20.94 5.24 -5.77
N ILE A 178 20.40 4.99 -4.57
CA ILE A 178 19.85 3.69 -4.17
C ILE A 178 18.57 3.40 -4.96
N TYR A 179 17.71 4.39 -5.18
CA TYR A 179 16.49 4.25 -5.97
C TYR A 179 16.82 4.09 -7.46
N GLU A 180 17.78 4.80 -8.03
CA GLU A 180 18.25 4.61 -9.40
C GLU A 180 18.94 3.25 -9.53
N GLY A 181 19.74 2.82 -8.56
CA GLY A 181 20.33 1.48 -8.51
C GLY A 181 19.26 0.38 -8.42
N TYR A 182 18.26 0.55 -7.56
CA TYR A 182 17.11 -0.35 -7.43
C TYR A 182 16.23 -0.35 -8.67
N ILE A 183 15.89 0.83 -9.22
CA ILE A 183 15.12 0.97 -10.46
C ILE A 183 15.91 0.34 -11.58
N ASN A 184 17.21 0.59 -11.72
CA ASN A 184 18.01 -0.04 -12.77
C ASN A 184 18.09 -1.57 -12.58
N ALA A 185 18.25 -2.06 -11.35
CA ALA A 185 18.25 -3.48 -11.03
C ALA A 185 16.90 -4.14 -11.28
N PHE A 186 15.80 -3.49 -10.89
CA PHE A 186 14.41 -3.91 -11.05
C PHE A 186 13.98 -3.81 -12.50
N THR A 187 14.38 -2.77 -13.22
CA THR A 187 14.12 -2.60 -14.66
C THR A 187 14.98 -3.56 -15.46
N TYR A 188 16.19 -3.90 -15.02
CA TYR A 188 17.02 -4.93 -15.63
C TYR A 188 16.48 -6.34 -15.35
N THR A 189 16.19 -6.68 -14.09
CA THR A 189 15.59 -7.97 -13.74
C THR A 189 14.19 -8.10 -14.30
N ASN A 190 13.37 -7.04 -14.36
CA ASN A 190 12.10 -7.10 -15.04
C ASN A 190 12.25 -7.07 -16.56
N SER A 191 13.22 -6.38 -17.15
CA SER A 191 13.49 -6.52 -18.59
C SER A 191 14.19 -7.83 -18.95
N VAL A 192 14.56 -8.68 -17.99
CA VAL A 192 15.11 -10.02 -18.26
C VAL A 192 14.08 -11.11 -17.90
N ILE A 193 13.28 -10.91 -16.85
CA ILE A 193 12.22 -11.82 -16.39
C ILE A 193 10.86 -11.54 -17.09
N TYR A 194 10.52 -10.27 -17.35
CA TYR A 194 9.26 -9.86 -18.01
C TYR A 194 9.39 -9.65 -19.53
N ASN A 195 10.61 -9.54 -20.10
CA ASN A 195 10.77 -9.53 -21.57
C ASN A 195 10.43 -10.87 -22.22
N GLU A 196 10.35 -11.96 -21.47
CA GLU A 196 9.86 -13.22 -22.04
C GLU A 196 8.32 -13.24 -22.16
N ASN A 197 7.58 -12.30 -21.54
CA ASN A 197 6.13 -12.45 -21.42
C ASN A 197 5.23 -11.26 -21.74
N HIS A 198 5.69 -10.08 -22.18
CA HIS A 198 4.81 -8.90 -22.37
C HIS A 198 4.94 -8.18 -23.74
N ASN A 199 4.78 -8.90 -24.86
CA ASN A 199 4.35 -8.31 -26.15
C ASN A 199 2.89 -7.83 -26.07
N TYR A 200 2.63 -6.65 -25.51
CA TYR A 200 1.41 -5.90 -25.83
C TYR A 200 1.74 -4.95 -26.97
N HIS A 201 1.06 -5.07 -28.11
CA HIS A 201 1.26 -4.17 -29.25
C HIS A 201 0.52 -2.83 -29.10
N TRP A 202 -0.04 -2.57 -27.92
CA TRP A 202 -0.91 -1.43 -27.65
C TRP A 202 -0.63 -0.85 -26.27
N LYS A 203 -0.90 0.45 -26.12
CA LYS A 203 -0.69 1.22 -24.90
C LYS A 203 -2.02 1.82 -24.45
N ILE A 204 -2.38 1.62 -23.18
CA ILE A 204 -3.54 2.25 -22.54
C ILE A 204 -3.02 3.19 -21.46
N GLU A 205 -3.22 4.50 -21.61
CA GLU A 205 -2.77 5.48 -20.62
C GLU A 205 -3.71 5.51 -19.39
N PRO A 206 -3.21 5.17 -18.19
CA PRO A 206 -4.00 5.32 -16.97
C PRO A 206 -4.03 6.79 -16.56
N ILE A 207 -5.22 7.30 -16.26
CA ILE A 207 -5.45 8.69 -15.85
C ILE A 207 -6.09 8.66 -14.46
N ILE A 208 -5.42 9.26 -13.48
CA ILE A 208 -6.03 9.47 -12.17
C ILE A 208 -7.00 10.65 -12.23
N THR A 209 -8.30 10.38 -12.14
CA THR A 209 -9.33 11.42 -12.12
C THR A 209 -9.61 11.85 -10.68
N GLN A 210 -9.85 13.14 -10.46
CA GLN A 210 -9.94 13.89 -9.19
C GLN A 210 -10.43 13.15 -7.92
N LEU A 211 -10.03 13.68 -6.76
CA LEU A 211 -10.47 13.28 -5.42
C LEU A 211 -12.01 13.28 -5.33
N TYR A 212 -12.57 12.10 -5.07
CA TYR A 212 -13.99 11.82 -4.93
C TYR A 212 -14.66 12.63 -3.80
N THR A 213 -15.94 12.96 -4.01
CA THR A 213 -16.82 13.52 -2.98
C THR A 213 -17.28 12.43 -2.00
N GLU A 214 -17.75 12.84 -0.83
CA GLU A 214 -18.27 11.90 0.19
C GLU A 214 -19.51 11.13 -0.30
N SER A 215 -20.26 11.71 -1.23
CA SER A 215 -21.38 11.03 -1.92
C SER A 215 -20.89 9.92 -2.84
N GLU A 216 -19.83 10.15 -3.62
CA GLU A 216 -19.26 9.13 -4.53
C GLU A 216 -18.60 7.97 -3.78
N LEU A 217 -18.15 8.19 -2.54
CA LEU A 217 -17.63 7.12 -1.68
C LEU A 217 -18.70 6.09 -1.27
N GLN A 218 -19.97 6.48 -1.31
CA GLN A 218 -21.10 5.62 -0.95
C GLN A 218 -21.91 5.15 -2.16
N GLU A 219 -21.64 5.69 -3.34
CA GLU A 219 -22.31 5.29 -4.57
C GLU A 219 -21.87 3.88 -4.95
N ILE A 220 -22.86 2.99 -5.08
CA ILE A 220 -22.69 1.62 -5.52
C ILE A 220 -23.20 1.53 -6.95
N LYS A 221 -22.39 0.99 -7.84
CA LYS A 221 -22.81 0.63 -9.20
C LYS A 221 -22.49 -0.83 -9.48
N GLN A 222 -23.30 -1.41 -10.35
CA GLN A 222 -23.15 -2.77 -10.78
C GLN A 222 -22.20 -2.84 -11.99
N CYS A 223 -21.24 -3.77 -11.96
CA CYS A 223 -20.40 -4.05 -13.12
C CYS A 223 -21.22 -4.74 -14.21
N PRO A 224 -21.22 -4.26 -15.48
CA PRO A 224 -22.03 -4.85 -16.54
C PRO A 224 -21.51 -6.22 -17.05
N ILE A 225 -20.35 -6.68 -16.57
CA ILE A 225 -19.76 -7.98 -16.96
C ILE A 225 -20.09 -9.06 -15.93
N CYS A 226 -19.78 -8.84 -14.65
CA CYS A 226 -20.02 -9.83 -13.59
C CYS A 226 -21.35 -9.64 -12.84
N TYR A 227 -22.02 -8.50 -13.03
CA TYR A 227 -23.24 -8.12 -12.30
C TYR A 227 -23.05 -7.98 -10.78
N ASP A 228 -21.81 -7.88 -10.30
CA ASP A 228 -21.53 -7.60 -8.90
C ASP A 228 -21.62 -6.10 -8.59
N ASP A 229 -22.16 -5.80 -7.42
CA ASP A 229 -22.21 -4.46 -6.85
C ASP A 229 -20.84 -4.05 -6.32
N THR A 230 -20.36 -2.88 -6.76
CA THR A 230 -19.06 -2.34 -6.37
C THR A 230 -19.16 -0.84 -6.14
N GLN A 231 -18.39 -0.31 -5.20
CA GLN A 231 -18.33 1.14 -5.00
C GLN A 231 -17.79 1.81 -6.27
N GLU A 232 -18.37 2.94 -6.67
CA GLU A 232 -17.99 3.70 -7.87
C GLU A 232 -16.48 3.98 -7.91
N ILE A 233 -15.87 4.30 -6.76
CA ILE A 233 -14.43 4.56 -6.63
C ILE A 233 -13.54 3.37 -7.01
N ASN A 234 -14.08 2.15 -6.99
CA ASN A 234 -13.38 0.91 -7.31
C ASN A 234 -13.70 0.42 -8.73
N LEU A 235 -14.40 1.23 -9.52
CA LEU A 235 -14.63 0.98 -10.92
C LEU A 235 -13.65 1.78 -11.78
N MET A 236 -13.38 1.27 -12.98
CA MET A 236 -12.51 1.92 -13.96
C MET A 236 -13.34 2.32 -15.17
N HIS A 237 -13.14 3.55 -15.65
CA HIS A 237 -13.85 4.08 -16.79
C HIS A 237 -12.94 4.12 -18.01
N THR A 238 -13.38 3.47 -19.08
CA THR A 238 -12.72 3.58 -20.38
C THR A 238 -12.86 4.98 -20.98
N ASN A 239 -12.05 5.32 -21.98
CA ASN A 239 -12.20 6.52 -22.80
C ASN A 239 -13.58 6.68 -23.47
N CYS A 240 -14.36 5.61 -23.60
CA CYS A 240 -15.74 5.64 -24.08
C CYS A 240 -16.79 5.76 -22.97
N ASN A 241 -16.36 6.07 -21.73
CA ASN A 241 -17.17 6.25 -20.51
C ASN A 241 -17.93 5.00 -20.03
N HIS A 242 -17.67 3.82 -20.57
CA HIS A 242 -18.15 2.58 -19.97
C HIS A 242 -17.29 2.17 -18.78
N THR A 243 -17.96 1.61 -17.78
CA THR A 243 -17.43 1.40 -16.44
C THR A 243 -17.43 -0.07 -16.07
N PHE A 244 -16.35 -0.56 -15.47
CA PHE A 244 -16.17 -1.98 -15.12
C PHE A 244 -15.41 -2.12 -13.80
N CYS A 245 -15.59 -3.22 -13.09
CA CYS A 245 -14.71 -3.54 -11.96
C CYS A 245 -13.31 -3.93 -12.47
N ASN A 246 -12.29 -3.71 -11.64
CA ASN A 246 -10.89 -3.94 -11.99
C ASN A 246 -10.66 -5.34 -12.58
N THR A 247 -11.18 -6.37 -11.90
CA THR A 247 -11.01 -7.77 -12.30
C THR A 247 -11.56 -8.05 -13.69
N CYS A 248 -12.77 -7.57 -14.01
CA CYS A 248 -13.41 -7.88 -15.28
C CYS A 248 -12.71 -7.22 -16.47
N ILE A 249 -12.38 -5.93 -16.37
CA ILE A 249 -11.74 -5.23 -17.50
C ILE A 249 -10.29 -5.66 -17.68
N THR A 250 -9.53 -5.92 -16.61
CA THR A 250 -8.16 -6.45 -16.76
C THR A 250 -8.15 -7.85 -17.37
N THR A 251 -9.07 -8.73 -16.94
CA THR A 251 -9.24 -10.05 -17.57
C THR A 251 -9.57 -9.93 -19.05
N HIS A 252 -10.46 -9.00 -19.43
CA HIS A 252 -10.79 -8.74 -20.82
C HIS A 252 -9.60 -8.21 -21.63
N LEU A 253 -8.84 -7.26 -21.07
CA LEU A 253 -7.64 -6.72 -21.73
C LEU A 253 -6.60 -7.82 -21.98
N ASP A 254 -6.44 -8.74 -21.03
CA ASP A 254 -5.50 -9.86 -21.15
C ASP A 254 -5.95 -10.89 -22.20
N THR A 255 -7.27 -11.14 -22.35
CA THR A 255 -7.79 -12.03 -23.39
C THR A 255 -7.72 -11.41 -24.78
N GLU A 256 -7.79 -10.09 -24.89
CA GLU A 256 -7.67 -9.33 -26.15
C GLU A 256 -6.22 -9.03 -26.54
N ARG A 257 -5.25 -9.40 -25.71
CA ARG A 257 -3.82 -9.15 -25.89
C ARG A 257 -3.29 -9.43 -27.31
N ASN A 258 -3.69 -10.55 -27.90
CA ASN A 258 -3.19 -11.01 -29.20
C ASN A 258 -4.08 -10.61 -30.39
N LYS A 259 -5.20 -9.89 -30.15
CA LYS A 259 -6.23 -9.63 -31.16
C LYS A 259 -6.13 -8.24 -31.81
N GLY A 260 -5.06 -7.51 -31.55
CA GLY A 260 -4.88 -6.13 -32.02
C GLY A 260 -5.19 -5.12 -30.93
N GLN A 261 -5.87 -4.02 -31.26
CA GLN A 261 -6.18 -2.98 -30.28
C GLN A 261 -7.29 -3.41 -29.32
N PRO A 262 -7.16 -3.13 -28.01
CA PRO A 262 -8.15 -3.50 -27.02
C PRO A 262 -9.45 -2.73 -27.24
N GLN A 263 -10.57 -3.44 -27.24
CA GLN A 263 -11.89 -2.87 -27.48
C GLN A 263 -12.76 -2.92 -26.23
N CYS A 264 -13.60 -1.92 -26.02
CA CYS A 264 -14.56 -1.89 -24.93
C CYS A 264 -15.54 -3.09 -25.02
N PRO A 265 -15.75 -3.84 -23.93
CA PRO A 265 -16.72 -4.95 -23.89
C PRO A 265 -18.16 -4.55 -24.26
N MET A 266 -18.54 -3.30 -24.02
CA MET A 266 -19.91 -2.81 -24.21
C MET A 266 -20.15 -2.26 -25.62
N CYS A 267 -19.27 -1.37 -26.10
CA CYS A 267 -19.48 -0.64 -27.35
C CYS A 267 -18.44 -0.93 -28.44
N ARG A 268 -17.42 -1.74 -28.14
CA ARG A 268 -16.31 -2.11 -29.03
C ARG A 268 -15.40 -0.96 -29.49
N SER A 269 -15.58 0.26 -28.95
CA SER A 269 -14.63 1.36 -29.16
C SER A 269 -13.24 0.98 -28.66
N ILE A 270 -12.20 1.42 -29.39
CA ILE A 270 -10.80 1.21 -29.00
C ILE A 270 -10.53 1.91 -27.66
N ILE A 271 -9.94 1.19 -26.72
CA ILE A 271 -9.54 1.71 -25.42
C ILE A 271 -8.13 2.29 -25.55
N THR A 272 -8.01 3.61 -25.40
CA THR A 272 -6.72 4.30 -25.39
C THR A 272 -6.35 4.85 -24.02
N THR A 273 -7.34 5.10 -23.16
CA THR A 273 -7.14 5.59 -21.80
C THR A 273 -8.04 4.87 -20.80
N MET A 274 -7.59 4.81 -19.55
CA MET A 274 -8.32 4.25 -18.42
C MET A 274 -8.39 5.28 -17.30
N ASN A 275 -9.56 5.84 -17.03
CA ASN A 275 -9.77 6.75 -15.91
C ASN A 275 -10.02 5.94 -14.63
N ILE A 276 -9.20 6.20 -13.61
CA ILE A 276 -9.18 5.47 -12.36
C ILE A 276 -9.31 6.45 -11.20
N LYS A 277 -10.28 6.22 -10.31
CA LYS A 277 -10.48 7.06 -9.11
C LYS A 277 -9.64 6.57 -7.92
N SER A 278 -9.57 5.26 -7.69
CA SER A 278 -8.79 4.68 -6.58
C SER A 278 -7.30 4.65 -6.88
N ILE A 279 -6.49 5.26 -6.01
CA ILE A 279 -5.03 5.24 -6.12
C ILE A 279 -4.44 3.83 -6.09
N ILE A 280 -5.06 2.92 -5.32
CA ILE A 280 -4.64 1.52 -5.23
C ILE A 280 -4.83 0.83 -6.58
N LEU A 281 -5.99 1.04 -7.21
CA LEU A 281 -6.28 0.47 -8.54
C LEU A 281 -5.41 1.09 -9.63
N PHE A 282 -5.06 2.37 -9.49
CA PHE A 282 -4.15 3.04 -10.41
C PHE A 282 -2.77 2.37 -10.39
N GLU A 283 -2.19 2.15 -9.21
CA GLU A 283 -0.90 1.47 -9.07
C GLU A 283 -0.97 0.03 -9.60
N GLU A 284 -2.02 -0.73 -9.27
CA GLU A 284 -2.23 -2.09 -9.79
C GLU A 284 -2.30 -2.14 -11.32
N PHE A 285 -3.04 -1.21 -11.93
CA PHE A 285 -3.23 -1.15 -13.37
C PHE A 285 -1.94 -0.74 -14.09
N SER A 286 -1.26 0.32 -13.63
CA SER A 286 0.00 0.79 -14.22
C SER A 286 1.09 -0.28 -14.16
N ASN A 287 1.19 -0.99 -13.04
CA ASN A 287 2.15 -2.09 -12.89
C ASN A 287 1.86 -3.25 -13.84
N ARG A 288 0.58 -3.55 -14.13
CA ARG A 288 0.18 -4.66 -15.01
C ARG A 288 0.45 -4.37 -16.50
N TYR A 289 0.24 -3.14 -16.94
CA TYR A 289 0.33 -2.76 -18.36
C TYR A 289 1.55 -1.88 -18.71
N ASN A 290 2.46 -1.70 -17.75
CA ASN A 290 3.77 -1.06 -17.92
C ASN A 290 3.68 0.34 -18.56
N VAL A 291 2.87 1.21 -17.95
CA VAL A 291 2.68 2.62 -18.36
C VAL A 291 3.16 3.57 -17.30
#